data_AF-A0AAE0AZX1-F1
#
_entry.id   AF-A0AAE0AZX1-F1
#
_cell.length_a   1.000
_cell.length_b   1.000
_cell.length_c   1.000
_cell.angle_alpha   90.00
_cell.angle_beta   90.00
_cell.angle_gamma   90.00
#
_symmetry.space_group_name_H-M   'P 1'
#
loop_
_entity.id
_entity.type
_entity.pdbx_description
1 polymer ?
#
loop_
_entity_poly.entity_id
_entity_poly.type
_entity_poly.pdbx_seq_one_letter_code
_entity_poly.pdbx_strand_id
1 'polypeptide(L)'
;MIHLQRLRTTSILKWVSSNFVENHVRSSKSPFERIGSIYIAQNPRRFYGRKRNVKPENIENVDEMTLACDDNVRKVSPAIRREAQAALLEYLHSTRSLPFTDAEHMSKNSPYFLEKILERIKDEGDIRQSVVRYLRYHPINEFEPFFESAGLKPCEYNPLLPRKLMYLSDDNLLLNNYYVLCNYGIDRNKIGKIFKEAMEVFQHDFGILPSKLQAYEELGLHQSFIVSRNSSGEVCFKFEAVCSIPK
;
A
#
# COMPACT_ATOMS: atom_id res chain seq x y z
N MET A 1 -12.91 40.86 -18.00
CA MET A 1 -13.69 39.89 -18.80
C MET A 1 -12.93 38.57 -18.80
N ILE A 2 -13.37 37.58 -18.03
CA ILE A 2 -12.66 36.31 -17.83
C ILE A 2 -13.35 35.25 -18.68
N HIS A 3 -12.60 34.68 -19.61
CA HIS A 3 -13.04 33.69 -20.57
C HIS A 3 -12.87 32.29 -19.98
N LEU A 4 -13.93 31.71 -19.41
CA LEU A 4 -13.94 30.32 -18.93
C LEU A 4 -14.09 29.36 -20.10
N GLN A 5 -13.05 28.56 -20.36
CA GLN A 5 -13.11 27.46 -21.31
C GLN A 5 -13.90 26.29 -20.71
N ARG A 6 -14.94 25.92 -21.46
CA ARG A 6 -15.89 24.84 -21.20
C ARG A 6 -15.23 23.49 -21.48
N LEU A 7 -14.73 22.82 -20.44
CA LEU A 7 -14.28 21.43 -20.57
C LEU A 7 -15.49 20.52 -20.71
N ARG A 8 -15.55 19.85 -21.87
CA ARG A 8 -16.59 18.88 -22.23
C ARG A 8 -16.42 17.63 -21.35
N THR A 9 -17.43 17.33 -20.56
CA THR A 9 -17.65 16.03 -19.91
C THR A 9 -17.82 14.96 -20.98
N THR A 10 -16.84 14.07 -21.14
CA THR A 10 -17.02 12.82 -21.86
C THR A 10 -17.45 11.74 -20.87
N SER A 11 -18.77 11.63 -20.68
CA SER A 11 -19.39 10.51 -19.97
C SER A 11 -19.25 9.24 -20.81
N ILE A 12 -18.39 8.32 -20.39
CA ILE A 12 -18.39 6.94 -20.91
C ILE A 12 -19.12 6.09 -19.86
N LEU A 13 -20.45 6.13 -19.89
CA LEU A 13 -21.27 5.15 -19.17
C LEU A 13 -21.38 3.91 -20.04
N LYS A 14 -20.75 2.81 -19.63
CA LYS A 14 -21.03 1.51 -20.23
C LYS A 14 -20.91 0.40 -19.19
N TRP A 15 -21.95 -0.43 -19.15
CA TRP A 15 -22.15 -1.72 -18.45
C TRP A 15 -22.97 -1.65 -17.14
N VAL A 16 -24.29 -1.88 -17.18
CA VAL A 16 -25.09 -3.13 -17.39
C VAL A 16 -25.17 -3.97 -16.10
N SER A 17 -26.27 -3.80 -15.39
CA SER A 17 -26.77 -4.71 -14.37
C SER A 17 -27.51 -5.86 -15.02
N SER A 18 -27.11 -7.10 -14.73
CA SER A 18 -27.98 -8.26 -14.90
C SER A 18 -27.79 -9.24 -13.74
N ASN A 19 -28.84 -9.32 -12.92
CA ASN A 19 -29.36 -10.47 -12.17
C ASN A 19 -28.37 -11.51 -11.65
N PHE A 20 -28.28 -11.64 -10.31
CA PHE A 20 -28.09 -12.96 -9.73
C PHE A 20 -29.04 -13.19 -8.56
N VAL A 21 -29.81 -14.28 -8.74
CA VAL A 21 -30.83 -14.83 -7.88
C VAL A 21 -30.23 -15.30 -6.56
N GLU A 22 -30.96 -14.99 -5.50
CA GLU A 22 -30.79 -15.40 -4.12
C GLU A 22 -30.77 -16.94 -4.00
N ASN A 23 -29.71 -17.49 -3.42
CA ASN A 23 -29.71 -18.87 -2.94
C ASN A 23 -28.97 -18.96 -1.62
N HIS A 24 -29.75 -19.13 -0.55
CA HIS A 24 -29.28 -19.54 0.77
C HIS A 24 -28.68 -20.94 0.71
N VAL A 25 -27.40 -21.10 1.05
CA VAL A 25 -26.86 -22.42 1.42
C VAL A 25 -26.03 -22.33 2.70
N ARG A 26 -26.53 -23.11 3.66
CA ARG A 26 -26.07 -23.35 5.02
C ARG A 26 -24.67 -23.97 5.08
N SER A 27 -23.95 -23.57 6.12
CA SER A 27 -22.77 -24.23 6.66
C SER A 27 -23.04 -25.69 7.05
N SER A 28 -22.09 -26.59 6.79
CA SER A 28 -21.93 -27.84 7.53
C SER A 28 -20.45 -28.21 7.73
N LYS A 29 -20.14 -28.52 8.98
CA LYS A 29 -18.85 -28.87 9.60
C LYS A 29 -18.36 -30.28 9.21
N SER A 30 -17.06 -30.54 9.33
CA SER A 30 -16.50 -31.86 9.69
C SER A 30 -15.02 -31.73 10.14
N PRO A 31 -14.42 -32.72 10.85
CA PRO A 31 -13.79 -32.46 12.14
C PRO A 31 -12.28 -32.79 12.26
N PHE A 32 -11.78 -32.34 13.41
CA PHE A 32 -10.58 -32.64 14.17
C PHE A 32 -10.12 -34.12 14.16
N GLU A 33 -8.81 -34.37 13.94
CA GLU A 33 -8.06 -35.48 14.56
C GLU A 33 -6.60 -35.07 14.82
N ARG A 34 -6.03 -35.58 15.91
CA ARG A 34 -4.70 -35.28 16.45
C ARG A 34 -3.96 -36.60 16.70
N ILE A 35 -2.62 -36.53 16.62
CA ILE A 35 -1.56 -37.35 17.25
C ILE A 35 -0.98 -38.52 16.42
N GLY A 36 0.33 -38.43 16.20
CA GLY A 36 1.22 -39.56 15.92
C GLY A 36 2.67 -39.10 15.76
N SER A 37 3.53 -39.41 16.75
CA SER A 37 4.97 -39.11 16.79
C SER A 37 5.76 -40.38 16.45
N ILE A 38 6.81 -40.32 15.61
CA ILE A 38 8.01 -41.18 15.70
C ILE A 38 9.25 -40.39 15.22
N TYR A 39 10.38 -40.65 15.88
CA TYR A 39 11.66 -39.96 15.85
C TYR A 39 12.69 -40.60 14.88
N ILE A 40 13.81 -39.87 14.70
CA ILE A 40 15.17 -40.29 14.27
C ILE A 40 15.46 -40.30 12.75
N ALA A 41 16.29 -39.35 12.31
CA ALA A 41 17.66 -39.66 11.86
C ALA A 41 18.48 -38.38 11.61
N GLN A 42 19.64 -38.29 12.27
CA GLN A 42 20.71 -37.34 12.02
C GLN A 42 21.43 -37.70 10.71
N ASN A 43 21.74 -36.72 9.87
CA ASN A 43 23.10 -36.61 9.32
C ASN A 43 23.36 -35.23 8.67
N PRO A 44 24.54 -34.63 8.89
CA PRO A 44 24.88 -33.28 8.46
C PRO A 44 25.57 -33.31 7.08
N ARG A 45 25.17 -32.44 6.16
CA ARG A 45 25.95 -32.18 4.93
C ARG A 45 26.42 -30.74 4.91
N ARG A 46 27.64 -30.55 5.43
CA ARG A 46 28.54 -29.46 5.07
C ARG A 46 28.81 -29.54 3.56
N PHE A 47 28.47 -28.50 2.81
CA PHE A 47 29.09 -28.20 1.53
C PHE A 47 29.55 -26.75 1.52
N TYR A 48 30.86 -26.56 1.41
CA TYR A 48 31.48 -25.29 1.12
C TYR A 48 31.11 -24.87 -0.31
N GLY A 49 30.26 -23.85 -0.44
CA GLY A 49 29.96 -23.19 -1.71
C GLY A 49 30.91 -22.01 -1.93
N ARG A 50 31.80 -22.14 -2.93
CA ARG A 50 32.77 -21.13 -3.38
C ARG A 50 32.07 -19.84 -3.82
N LYS A 51 32.38 -18.69 -3.19
CA LYS A 51 32.00 -17.35 -3.67
C LYS A 51 32.69 -17.10 -5.02
N ARG A 52 31.92 -16.83 -6.08
CA ARG A 52 32.42 -16.12 -7.28
C ARG A 52 32.34 -14.62 -6.97
N ASN A 53 33.49 -13.96 -6.99
CA ASN A 53 33.56 -12.50 -7.01
C ASN A 53 33.21 -12.04 -8.43
N VAL A 54 32.11 -11.30 -8.57
CA VAL A 54 31.83 -10.48 -9.75
C VAL A 54 32.03 -9.04 -9.31
N LYS A 55 32.96 -8.33 -9.95
CA LYS A 55 33.13 -6.89 -9.80
C LYS A 55 31.86 -6.21 -10.32
N PRO A 56 31.30 -5.20 -9.64
CA PRO A 56 30.37 -4.30 -10.30
C PRO A 56 31.20 -3.34 -11.17
N GLU A 57 31.01 -3.46 -12.48
CA GLU A 57 31.37 -2.40 -13.43
C GLU A 57 30.43 -1.21 -13.22
N ASN A 58 30.97 -0.01 -13.42
CA ASN A 58 30.29 1.26 -13.25
C ASN A 58 29.06 1.33 -14.15
N ILE A 59 27.88 1.52 -13.56
CA ILE A 59 26.67 1.85 -14.30
C ILE A 59 26.30 3.27 -13.92
N GLU A 60 26.71 4.20 -14.77
CA GLU A 60 26.18 5.56 -14.81
C GLU A 60 24.76 5.50 -15.43
N ASN A 61 23.80 6.12 -14.73
CA ASN A 61 22.47 6.54 -15.20
C ASN A 61 21.58 5.45 -15.84
N VAL A 62 21.08 4.51 -15.03
CA VAL A 62 19.86 3.76 -15.37
C VAL A 62 18.66 4.53 -14.82
N ASP A 63 17.74 4.85 -15.71
CA ASP A 63 16.49 5.55 -15.44
C ASP A 63 15.74 4.84 -14.29
N GLU A 64 15.59 5.52 -13.15
CA GLU A 64 14.99 5.01 -11.89
C GLU A 64 13.56 4.47 -12.10
N MET A 65 12.95 4.80 -13.24
CA MET A 65 11.63 4.38 -13.68
C MET A 65 11.56 2.93 -14.19
N THR A 66 12.60 2.37 -14.83
CA THR A 66 12.50 1.03 -15.47
C THR A 66 12.69 -0.15 -14.51
N LEU A 67 13.30 0.07 -13.34
CA LEU A 67 13.44 -0.96 -12.29
C LEU A 67 12.22 -1.06 -11.36
N ALA A 68 11.31 -0.08 -11.43
CA ALA A 68 10.22 0.11 -10.49
C ALA A 68 9.00 -0.81 -10.73
N CYS A 69 8.98 -1.54 -11.86
CA CYS A 69 7.87 -2.39 -12.30
C CYS A 69 8.16 -3.89 -12.19
N ASP A 70 9.43 -4.26 -11.97
CA ASP A 70 9.85 -5.64 -11.96
C ASP A 70 9.59 -6.23 -10.56
N ASP A 71 8.90 -7.38 -10.50
CA ASP A 71 8.55 -8.05 -9.22
C ASP A 71 9.77 -8.61 -8.48
N ASN A 72 10.98 -8.32 -8.97
CA ASN A 72 12.26 -8.75 -8.45
C ASN A 72 12.70 -7.91 -7.24
N VAL A 73 11.89 -7.93 -6.18
CA VAL A 73 12.27 -7.55 -4.82
C VAL A 73 13.57 -8.31 -4.47
N ARG A 74 14.65 -7.57 -4.22
CA ARG A 74 15.97 -8.14 -3.94
C ARG A 74 15.86 -9.07 -2.74
N LYS A 75 16.45 -10.26 -2.83
CA LYS A 75 16.41 -11.21 -1.71
C LYS A 75 17.27 -10.73 -0.53
N VAL A 76 16.69 -9.88 0.32
CA VAL A 76 17.24 -9.45 1.59
C VAL A 76 16.98 -10.52 2.65
N SER A 77 17.94 -10.76 3.54
CA SER A 77 17.74 -11.77 4.59
C SER A 77 16.59 -11.33 5.54
N PRO A 78 15.79 -12.27 6.07
CA PRO A 78 14.68 -11.92 6.96
C PRO A 78 15.10 -11.16 8.22
N ALA A 79 16.34 -11.35 8.69
CA ALA A 79 16.89 -10.62 9.83
C ALA A 79 17.16 -9.15 9.46
N ILE A 80 17.83 -8.92 8.33
CA ILE A 80 18.14 -7.57 7.81
C ILE A 80 16.84 -6.79 7.60
N ARG A 81 15.84 -7.43 7.00
CA ARG A 81 14.53 -6.80 6.76
C ARG A 81 13.87 -6.38 8.07
N ARG A 82 13.89 -7.21 9.11
CA ARG A 82 13.29 -6.87 10.41
C ARG A 82 13.99 -5.68 11.07
N GLU A 83 15.31 -5.63 11.01
CA GLU A 83 16.08 -4.50 11.56
C GLU A 83 15.80 -3.19 10.79
N ALA A 84 15.75 -3.26 9.46
CA ALA A 84 15.41 -2.11 8.62
C ALA A 84 13.96 -1.63 8.86
N GLN A 85 13.02 -2.57 9.00
CA GLN A 85 11.62 -2.27 9.37
C GLN A 85 11.54 -1.58 10.73
N ALA A 86 12.25 -2.09 11.74
CA ALA A 86 12.29 -1.48 13.07
C ALA A 86 12.87 -0.06 13.04
N ALA A 87 13.94 0.16 12.27
CA ALA A 87 14.52 1.48 12.08
C ALA A 87 13.57 2.46 11.37
N LEU A 88 12.88 2.00 10.31
CA LEU A 88 11.90 2.81 9.60
C LEU A 88 10.68 3.15 10.48
N LEU A 89 10.18 2.17 11.25
CA LEU A 89 9.13 2.38 12.25
C LEU A 89 9.53 3.44 13.27
N GLU A 90 10.73 3.32 13.85
CA GLU A 90 11.24 4.25 14.85
C GLU A 90 11.34 5.68 14.28
N TYR A 91 11.81 5.82 13.03
CA TYR A 91 11.86 7.11 12.35
C TYR A 91 10.46 7.70 12.10
N LEU A 92 9.55 6.94 11.50
CA LEU A 92 8.19 7.40 11.17
C LEU A 92 7.40 7.78 12.43
N HIS A 93 7.51 6.98 13.49
CA HIS A 93 6.80 7.25 14.74
C HIS A 93 7.47 8.33 15.59
N SER A 94 8.77 8.19 15.87
CA SER A 94 9.45 9.04 16.87
C SER A 94 9.92 10.37 16.28
N THR A 95 10.45 10.35 15.04
CA THR A 95 10.98 11.56 14.39
C THR A 95 9.89 12.32 13.64
N ARG A 96 8.97 11.60 12.98
CA ARG A 96 7.92 12.20 12.14
C ARG A 96 6.56 12.29 12.84
N SER A 97 6.48 11.79 14.08
CA SER A 97 5.27 11.87 14.92
C SER A 97 4.02 11.25 14.28
N LEU A 98 4.19 10.29 13.37
CA LEU A 98 3.05 9.54 12.81
C LEU A 98 2.46 8.61 13.89
N PRO A 99 1.14 8.34 13.86
CA PRO A 99 0.53 7.36 14.75
C PRO A 99 1.24 6.01 14.64
N PHE A 100 1.48 5.35 15.78
CA PHE A 100 2.23 4.10 15.83
C PHE A 100 1.65 3.04 14.88
N THR A 101 0.31 2.92 14.82
CA THR A 101 -0.39 1.98 13.95
C THR A 101 -0.08 2.20 12.47
N ASP A 102 0.06 3.45 12.05
CA ASP A 102 0.32 3.81 10.66
C ASP A 102 1.80 3.63 10.33
N ALA A 103 2.69 4.06 11.23
CA ALA A 103 4.13 3.82 11.11
C ALA A 103 4.46 2.32 11.05
N GLU A 104 3.79 1.50 11.87
CA GLU A 104 3.94 0.05 11.87
C GLU A 104 3.44 -0.57 10.56
N HIS A 105 2.28 -0.13 10.07
CA HIS A 105 1.74 -0.58 8.80
C HIS A 105 2.66 -0.22 7.63
N MET A 106 3.11 1.04 7.56
CA MET A 106 4.01 1.54 6.52
C MET A 106 5.34 0.79 6.52
N SER A 107 5.97 0.64 7.68
CA SER A 107 7.26 -0.07 7.77
C SER A 107 7.15 -1.54 7.34
N LYS A 108 6.07 -2.25 7.70
CA LYS A 108 5.93 -3.68 7.37
C LYS A 108 5.54 -3.94 5.92
N ASN A 109 4.79 -3.04 5.29
CA ASN A 109 4.17 -3.26 3.97
C ASN A 109 4.84 -2.46 2.83
N SER A 110 6.04 -1.94 3.03
CA SER A 110 6.79 -1.19 2.00
C SER A 110 8.15 -1.85 1.64
N PRO A 111 8.16 -3.08 1.10
CA PRO A 111 9.39 -3.79 0.77
C PRO A 111 10.30 -3.09 -0.26
N TYR A 112 9.76 -2.52 -1.33
CA TYR A 112 10.53 -1.82 -2.37
C TYR A 112 11.19 -0.56 -1.80
N PHE A 113 10.45 0.23 -1.02
CA PHE A 113 11.01 1.39 -0.36
C PHE A 113 12.13 1.03 0.64
N LEU A 114 11.96 -0.06 1.39
CA LEU A 114 13.02 -0.55 2.29
C LEU A 114 14.27 -0.98 1.52
N GLU A 115 14.11 -1.63 0.37
CA GLU A 115 15.24 -2.01 -0.48
C GLU A 115 15.95 -0.79 -1.04
N LYS A 116 15.21 0.20 -1.52
CA LYS A 116 15.74 1.49 -1.95
C LYS A 116 16.60 2.15 -0.87
N ILE A 117 16.19 2.08 0.40
CA ILE A 117 17.02 2.56 1.53
C ILE A 117 18.28 1.69 1.70
N LEU A 118 18.12 0.37 1.73
CA LEU A 118 19.22 -0.57 1.96
C LEU A 118 20.29 -0.50 0.87
N GLU A 119 19.93 -0.19 -0.38
CA GLU A 119 20.87 0.00 -1.48
C GLU A 119 21.75 1.24 -1.33
N ARG A 120 21.25 2.27 -0.64
CA ARG A 120 22.02 3.50 -0.38
C ARG A 120 23.00 3.33 0.79
N ILE A 121 22.80 2.32 1.62
CA ILE A 121 23.66 2.02 2.78
C ILE A 121 24.78 1.10 2.32
N LYS A 122 26.03 1.57 2.47
CA LYS A 122 27.24 0.82 2.05
C LYS A 122 27.89 0.02 3.19
N ASP A 123 27.40 0.17 4.41
CA ASP A 123 28.09 -0.31 5.61
C ASP A 123 27.74 -1.77 5.96
N GLU A 124 28.77 -2.58 6.22
CA GLU A 124 28.64 -3.97 6.73
C GLU A 124 28.38 -4.06 8.25
N GLY A 125 28.14 -2.90 8.90
CA GLY A 125 27.94 -2.78 10.35
C GLY A 125 26.52 -3.13 10.82
N ASP A 126 26.14 -2.62 12.00
CA ASP A 126 24.77 -2.76 12.52
C ASP A 126 23.79 -2.04 11.60
N ILE A 127 23.01 -2.84 10.86
CA ILE A 127 22.07 -2.39 9.85
C ILE A 127 21.03 -1.45 10.44
N ARG A 128 20.54 -1.75 11.65
CA ARG A 128 19.54 -0.89 12.29
C ARG A 128 20.11 0.50 12.51
N GLN A 129 21.33 0.59 13.05
CA GLN A 129 22.01 1.86 13.27
C GLN A 129 22.33 2.58 11.97
N SER A 130 22.75 1.86 10.93
CA SER A 130 23.01 2.45 9.61
C SER A 130 21.75 3.03 8.98
N VAL A 131 20.61 2.33 9.06
CA VAL A 131 19.32 2.83 8.57
C VAL A 131 18.87 4.04 9.38
N VAL A 132 18.93 3.98 10.72
CA VAL A 132 18.59 5.13 11.59
C VAL A 132 19.47 6.34 11.27
N ARG A 133 20.78 6.14 11.10
CA ARG A 133 21.71 7.21 10.74
C ARG A 133 21.39 7.78 9.35
N TYR A 134 21.11 6.92 8.37
CA TYR A 134 20.73 7.36 7.03
C TYR A 134 19.49 8.27 7.07
N LEU A 135 18.42 7.80 7.71
CA LEU A 135 17.14 8.53 7.81
C LEU A 135 17.25 9.85 8.59
N ARG A 136 18.18 9.95 9.55
CA ARG A 136 18.45 11.21 10.27
C ARG A 136 19.02 12.31 9.38
N TYR A 137 19.80 11.95 8.36
CA TYR A 137 20.46 12.92 7.47
C TYR A 137 19.81 13.03 6.09
N HIS A 138 18.92 12.11 5.75
CA HIS A 138 18.23 12.06 4.46
C HIS A 138 16.72 11.96 4.72
N PRO A 139 16.02 13.11 4.87
CA PRO A 139 14.57 13.09 5.02
C PRO A 139 13.94 12.41 3.81
N ILE A 140 13.09 11.44 4.07
CA ILE A 140 12.40 10.66 3.03
C ILE A 140 11.09 11.32 2.62
N ASN A 141 10.67 11.06 1.37
CA ASN A 141 9.32 11.33 0.93
C ASN A 141 8.37 10.29 1.56
N GLU A 142 7.56 10.68 2.54
CA GLU A 142 6.65 9.81 3.29
C GLU A 142 5.52 9.23 2.42
N PHE A 143 5.20 9.88 1.30
CA PHE A 143 4.19 9.40 0.36
C PHE A 143 4.62 8.10 -0.32
N GLU A 144 5.92 7.85 -0.53
CA GLU A 144 6.42 6.62 -1.13
C GLU A 144 6.04 5.37 -0.29
N PRO A 145 6.51 5.22 0.97
CA PRO A 145 6.12 4.07 1.80
C PRO A 145 4.63 4.09 2.15
N PHE A 146 3.96 5.25 2.16
CA PHE A 146 2.52 5.32 2.38
C PHE A 146 1.75 4.61 1.27
N PHE A 147 1.96 5.03 0.01
CA PHE A 147 1.27 4.45 -1.14
C PHE A 147 1.66 2.99 -1.37
N GLU A 148 2.91 2.66 -1.14
CA GLU A 148 3.36 1.27 -1.21
C GLU A 148 2.64 0.39 -0.19
N SER A 149 2.58 0.83 1.07
CA SER A 149 1.82 0.13 2.10
C SER A 149 0.32 0.05 1.80
N ALA A 150 -0.21 1.03 1.07
CA ALA A 150 -1.60 1.05 0.61
C ALA A 150 -1.86 0.12 -0.59
N GLY A 151 -0.86 -0.61 -1.06
CA GLY A 151 -0.96 -1.66 -2.08
C GLY A 151 -0.59 -1.23 -3.49
N LEU A 152 0.01 -0.05 -3.69
CA LEU A 152 0.50 0.39 -4.99
C LEU A 152 1.95 -0.02 -5.21
N LYS A 153 2.29 -0.42 -6.43
CA LYS A 153 3.69 -0.62 -6.82
C LYS A 153 4.37 0.73 -7.10
N PRO A 154 5.71 0.82 -7.01
CA PRO A 154 6.47 2.03 -7.35
C PRO A 154 6.09 2.64 -8.70
N CYS A 155 5.97 1.84 -9.75
CA CYS A 155 5.54 2.32 -11.07
C CYS A 155 4.12 2.91 -11.09
N GLU A 156 3.25 2.51 -10.16
CA GLU A 156 1.88 2.98 -10.06
C GLU A 156 1.76 4.26 -9.24
N TYR A 157 2.50 4.38 -8.13
CA TYR A 157 2.43 5.55 -7.27
C TYR A 157 3.38 6.68 -7.67
N ASN A 158 4.49 6.40 -8.36
CA ASN A 158 5.44 7.42 -8.82
C ASN A 158 4.77 8.60 -9.55
N PRO A 159 3.85 8.38 -10.52
CA PRO A 159 3.15 9.50 -11.18
C PRO A 159 2.13 10.22 -10.28
N LEU A 160 1.75 9.60 -9.15
CA LEU A 160 0.77 10.11 -8.19
C LEU A 160 1.41 10.90 -7.04
N LEU A 161 2.74 10.87 -6.90
CA LEU A 161 3.44 11.56 -5.84
C LEU A 161 3.22 13.09 -5.93
N PRO A 162 2.87 13.74 -4.82
CA PRO A 162 2.78 15.20 -4.78
C PRO A 162 4.13 15.84 -5.14
N ARG A 163 4.12 16.84 -6.03
CA ARG A 163 5.35 17.51 -6.49
C ARG A 163 5.98 18.45 -5.45
N LYS A 164 5.17 18.92 -4.49
CA LYS A 164 5.55 19.98 -3.54
C LYS A 164 5.46 19.54 -2.08
N LEU A 165 4.96 18.33 -1.81
CA LEU A 165 4.78 17.80 -0.47
C LEU A 165 5.62 16.53 -0.36
N MET A 166 6.30 16.39 0.77
CA MET A 166 7.07 15.19 1.10
C MET A 166 6.60 14.53 2.40
N TYR A 167 5.76 15.22 3.18
CA TYR A 167 5.30 14.76 4.47
C TYR A 167 3.78 14.60 4.48
N LEU A 168 3.29 13.51 5.07
CA LEU A 168 1.86 13.21 5.15
C LEU A 168 1.13 14.20 6.07
N SER A 169 1.82 14.75 7.07
CA SER A 169 1.30 15.77 7.97
C SER A 169 0.84 17.05 7.24
N ASP A 170 1.38 17.29 6.05
CA ASP A 170 1.07 18.49 5.28
C ASP A 170 -0.22 18.31 4.45
N ASP A 171 -0.68 17.07 4.25
CA ASP A 171 -1.91 16.73 3.52
C ASP A 171 -2.97 16.12 4.45
N ASN A 172 -3.60 17.00 5.23
CA ASN A 172 -4.61 16.61 6.20
C ASN A 172 -5.89 16.02 5.56
N LEU A 173 -6.22 16.44 4.34
CA LEU A 173 -7.41 15.92 3.64
C LEU A 173 -7.20 14.48 3.20
N LEU A 174 -6.02 14.17 2.63
CA LEU A 174 -5.63 12.81 2.28
C LEU A 174 -5.75 11.88 3.48
N LEU A 175 -5.10 12.24 4.59
CA LEU A 175 -5.09 11.40 5.80
C LEU A 175 -6.48 11.26 6.41
N ASN A 176 -7.27 12.34 6.45
CA ASN A 176 -8.62 12.27 7.01
C ASN A 176 -9.50 11.31 6.21
N ASN A 177 -9.52 11.44 4.88
CA ASN A 177 -10.30 10.57 4.01
C ASN A 177 -9.78 9.13 4.05
N TYR A 178 -8.46 8.93 4.11
CA TYR A 178 -7.86 7.61 4.34
C TYR A 178 -8.38 6.94 5.62
N TYR A 179 -8.43 7.66 6.74
CA TYR A 179 -8.95 7.11 8.00
C TYR A 179 -10.45 6.85 7.94
N VAL A 180 -11.24 7.69 7.25
CA VAL A 180 -12.66 7.42 7.02
C VAL A 180 -12.83 6.08 6.31
N LEU A 181 -12.06 5.80 5.25
CA LEU A 181 -12.11 4.52 4.54
C LEU A 181 -11.64 3.34 5.42
N CYS A 182 -10.60 3.52 6.22
CA CYS A 182 -10.15 2.50 7.18
C CYS A 182 -11.22 2.18 8.22
N ASN A 183 -11.83 3.21 8.81
CA ASN A 183 -12.89 3.07 9.81
C ASN A 183 -14.17 2.51 9.19
N TYR A 184 -14.39 2.76 7.90
CA TYR A 184 -15.41 2.10 7.08
C TYR A 184 -15.08 0.63 6.78
N GLY A 185 -13.98 0.08 7.30
CA GLY A 185 -13.62 -1.33 7.16
C GLY A 185 -12.99 -1.71 5.81
N ILE A 186 -12.51 -0.73 5.04
CA ILE A 186 -11.72 -1.02 3.84
C ILE A 186 -10.29 -1.39 4.27
N ASP A 187 -9.81 -2.54 3.81
CA ASP A 187 -8.43 -2.95 4.08
C ASP A 187 -7.44 -1.92 3.53
N ARG A 188 -6.46 -1.55 4.35
CA ARG A 188 -5.46 -0.51 4.04
C ARG A 188 -4.73 -0.76 2.71
N ASN A 189 -4.44 -2.02 2.39
CA ASN A 189 -3.78 -2.46 1.16
C ASN A 189 -4.66 -2.39 -0.11
N LYS A 190 -5.96 -2.08 0.02
CA LYS A 190 -6.88 -1.85 -1.10
C LYS A 190 -7.10 -0.37 -1.37
N ILE A 191 -6.79 0.48 -0.40
CA ILE A 191 -7.03 1.93 -0.48
C ILE A 191 -6.16 2.57 -1.56
N GLY A 192 -4.95 2.05 -1.81
CA GLY A 192 -4.08 2.53 -2.89
C GLY A 192 -4.75 2.42 -4.27
N LYS A 193 -5.49 1.33 -4.52
CA LYS A 193 -6.26 1.18 -5.76
C LYS A 193 -7.36 2.25 -5.88
N ILE A 194 -8.06 2.55 -4.78
CA ILE A 194 -9.06 3.64 -4.74
C ILE A 194 -8.38 4.97 -5.05
N PHE A 195 -7.21 5.23 -4.48
CA PHE A 195 -6.46 6.46 -4.72
C PHE A 195 -6.11 6.63 -6.20
N LYS A 196 -5.66 5.55 -6.85
CA LYS A 196 -5.33 5.54 -8.27
C LYS A 196 -6.54 5.74 -9.18
N GLU A 197 -7.68 5.17 -8.83
CA GLU A 197 -8.89 5.19 -9.67
C GLU A 197 -9.79 6.41 -9.42
N ALA A 198 -9.82 6.93 -8.19
CA ALA A 198 -10.71 7.99 -7.75
C ALA A 198 -10.01 8.93 -6.75
N MET A 199 -8.95 9.59 -7.19
CA MET A 199 -8.14 10.50 -6.38
C MET A 199 -8.96 11.61 -5.72
N GLU A 200 -10.07 12.04 -6.35
CA GLU A 200 -10.95 13.09 -5.84
C GLU A 200 -11.56 12.74 -4.48
N VAL A 201 -11.73 11.45 -4.17
CA VAL A 201 -12.22 10.96 -2.87
C VAL A 201 -11.34 11.44 -1.72
N PHE A 202 -10.03 11.52 -1.95
CA PHE A 202 -9.06 11.92 -0.94
C PHE A 202 -8.91 13.44 -0.83
N GLN A 203 -9.50 14.19 -1.76
CA GLN A 203 -9.51 15.65 -1.76
C GLN A 203 -10.83 16.23 -1.22
N HIS A 204 -11.75 15.38 -0.75
CA HIS A 204 -12.98 15.82 -0.13
C HIS A 204 -12.72 16.55 1.19
N ASP A 205 -13.43 17.65 1.42
CA ASP A 205 -13.40 18.36 2.70
C ASP A 205 -13.89 17.46 3.84
N PHE A 206 -13.48 17.80 5.05
CA PHE A 206 -13.86 17.10 6.28
C PHE A 206 -15.37 16.88 6.37
N GLY A 207 -15.78 15.65 6.66
CA GLY A 207 -17.18 15.27 6.81
C GLY A 207 -17.92 14.94 5.51
N ILE A 208 -17.41 15.34 4.34
CA ILE A 208 -18.09 15.05 3.06
C ILE A 208 -18.10 13.55 2.76
N LEU A 209 -16.93 12.90 2.83
CA LEU A 209 -16.82 11.47 2.56
C LEU A 209 -17.71 10.61 3.49
N PRO A 210 -17.70 10.77 4.83
CA PRO A 210 -18.58 9.99 5.69
C PRO A 210 -20.06 10.28 5.45
N SER A 211 -20.47 11.53 5.17
CA SER A 211 -21.87 11.83 4.81
C SER A 211 -22.30 11.13 3.53
N LYS A 212 -21.42 11.07 2.52
CA LYS A 212 -21.70 10.33 1.29
C LYS A 212 -21.83 8.82 1.55
N LEU A 213 -20.93 8.24 2.35
CA LEU A 213 -20.99 6.82 2.72
C LEU A 213 -22.30 6.50 3.46
N GLN A 214 -22.70 7.35 4.41
CA GLN A 214 -23.96 7.20 5.14
C GLN A 214 -25.17 7.26 4.19
N ALA A 215 -25.20 8.20 3.24
CA ALA A 215 -26.29 8.30 2.27
C ALA A 215 -26.45 7.01 1.43
N TYR A 216 -25.37 6.30 1.14
CA TYR A 216 -25.46 4.99 0.46
C TYR A 216 -25.99 3.87 1.35
N GLU A 217 -25.63 3.89 2.63
CA GLU A 217 -26.18 2.93 3.60
C GLU A 217 -27.69 3.11 3.77
N GLU A 218 -28.16 4.35 3.80
CA GLU A 218 -29.59 4.69 3.82
C GLU A 218 -30.33 4.23 2.56
N LEU A 219 -29.63 4.14 1.42
CA LEU A 219 -30.16 3.57 0.17
C LEU A 219 -30.08 2.03 0.12
N GLY A 220 -29.70 1.37 1.22
CA GLY A 220 -29.64 -0.08 1.34
C GLY A 220 -28.37 -0.74 0.80
N LEU A 221 -27.36 0.05 0.41
CA LEU A 221 -26.04 -0.45 0.01
C LEU A 221 -25.18 -0.63 1.26
N HIS A 222 -25.38 -1.76 1.94
CA HIS A 222 -24.57 -2.10 3.11
C HIS A 222 -23.09 -2.25 2.72
N GLN A 223 -22.19 -2.06 3.69
CA GLN A 223 -20.73 -2.16 3.59
C GLN A 223 -20.21 -3.35 2.74
N SER A 224 -20.90 -4.50 2.77
CA SER A 224 -20.57 -5.71 1.99
C SER A 224 -20.77 -5.55 0.48
N PHE A 225 -21.65 -4.66 0.04
CA PHE A 225 -21.91 -4.36 -1.37
C PHE A 225 -20.92 -3.33 -1.95
N ILE A 226 -20.47 -2.39 -1.12
CA ILE A 226 -19.48 -1.38 -1.51
C ILE A 226 -18.10 -2.02 -1.69
N VAL A 227 -17.77 -3.01 -0.85
CA VAL A 227 -16.57 -3.85 -0.98
C VAL A 227 -16.92 -5.16 -1.67
N SER A 228 -17.54 -5.10 -2.86
CA SER A 228 -17.80 -6.32 -3.64
C SER A 228 -16.58 -6.72 -4.47
N ARG A 229 -16.34 -8.03 -4.55
CA ARG A 229 -15.40 -8.64 -5.50
C ARG A 229 -16.15 -8.94 -6.79
N ASN A 230 -15.61 -8.50 -7.92
CA ASN A 230 -16.06 -8.96 -9.22
C ASN A 230 -15.67 -10.42 -9.43
N SER A 231 -16.31 -11.09 -10.40
CA SER A 231 -15.97 -12.45 -10.84
C SER A 231 -14.53 -12.61 -11.36
N SER A 232 -13.82 -11.51 -11.61
CA SER A 232 -12.38 -11.44 -11.90
C SER A 232 -11.47 -11.42 -10.66
N GLY A 233 -12.03 -11.39 -9.44
CA GLY A 233 -11.28 -11.22 -8.19
C GLY A 233 -10.90 -9.77 -7.88
N GLU A 234 -11.24 -8.82 -8.77
CA GLU A 234 -10.99 -7.40 -8.58
C GLU A 234 -11.98 -6.80 -7.59
N VAL A 235 -11.47 -6.04 -6.62
CA VAL A 235 -12.33 -5.18 -5.79
C VAL A 235 -12.85 -4.08 -6.69
N CYS A 236 -14.16 -4.02 -6.82
CA CYS A 236 -14.85 -3.04 -7.65
C CYS A 236 -15.59 -2.14 -6.70
N PHE A 237 -14.95 -1.03 -6.36
CA PHE A 237 -15.64 -0.02 -5.61
C PHE A 237 -16.53 0.76 -6.56
N LYS A 238 -17.84 0.71 -6.35
CA LYS A 238 -18.77 1.65 -7.01
C LYS A 238 -18.65 3.05 -6.38
N PHE A 239 -17.43 3.59 -6.28
CA PHE A 239 -17.19 4.98 -5.85
C PHE A 239 -17.47 6.00 -6.96
N GLU A 240 -17.64 5.60 -8.23
CA GLU A 240 -18.05 6.52 -9.31
C GLU A 240 -19.38 7.22 -9.00
N ALA A 241 -20.28 6.57 -8.27
CA ALA A 241 -21.51 7.20 -7.79
C ALA A 241 -21.22 8.24 -6.69
N VAL A 242 -20.26 7.96 -5.79
CA VAL A 242 -19.90 8.81 -4.64
C VAL A 242 -19.32 10.14 -5.12
N CYS A 243 -18.56 10.14 -6.21
CA CYS A 243 -18.08 11.38 -6.84
C CYS A 243 -19.16 12.13 -7.63
N SER A 244 -20.27 11.48 -7.97
CA SER A 244 -21.30 12.01 -8.90
C SER A 244 -22.54 12.61 -8.23
N ILE A 245 -22.67 12.59 -6.90
CA ILE A 245 -23.75 13.30 -6.20
C ILE A 245 -23.42 14.79 -6.13
N PRO A 246 -24.17 15.69 -6.80
CA PRO A 246 -23.99 17.13 -6.66
C PRO A 246 -24.40 17.60 -5.26
N LYS A 247 -23.77 18.69 -4.82
CA LYS A 247 -24.04 19.39 -3.54
C LYS A 247 -25.51 19.71 -3.33
#